data_AF-A0A7S2STM7-F1
#
_entry.id   AF-A0A7S2STM7-F1
#
_cell.length_a   1.000
_cell.length_b   1.000
_cell.length_c   1.000
_cell.angle_alpha   90.00
_cell.angle_beta   90.00
_cell.angle_gamma   90.00
#
_symmetry.space_group_name_H-M   'P 1'
#
loop_
_entity.id
_entity.type
_entity.pdbx_description
1 polymer ?
#
loop_
_entity_poly.entity_id
_entity_poly.type
_entity_poly.pdbx_seq_one_letter_code
_entity_poly.pdbx_strand_id
1 'polypeptide(L)'
;SARLLLECAPHESKCADAALELLSTMMKEDDENVEIWFLMGVAFFQQTPADLQLSRTYLEKAGEMLEKVRSSMLQEGEEFPYEAQVRLVREQLELVQQAEAELPPGALEEEEEVEEEA
;
A
#
# COMPACT_ATOMS: atom_id res chain seq x y z
N SER A 1 11.02 13.34 2.23
CA SER A 1 10.57 12.03 2.77
C SER A 1 9.47 11.48 1.87
N ALA A 2 9.29 10.17 1.79
CA ALA A 2 8.24 9.55 0.95
C ALA A 2 6.84 10.10 1.29
N ARG A 3 6.55 10.27 2.57
CA ARG A 3 5.28 10.85 3.05
C ARG A 3 4.98 12.24 2.50
N LEU A 4 5.98 13.13 2.47
CA LEU A 4 5.81 14.47 1.90
C LEU A 4 5.56 14.42 0.38
N LEU A 5 6.17 13.45 -0.31
CA LEU A 5 5.91 13.24 -1.73
C LEU A 5 4.45 12.79 -1.94
N LEU A 6 3.94 11.87 -1.13
CA LEU A 6 2.54 11.45 -1.18
C LEU A 6 1.54 12.56 -0.84
N GLU A 7 1.88 13.46 0.08
CA GLU A 7 1.06 14.65 0.35
C GLU A 7 0.98 15.59 -0.86
N CYS A 8 2.00 15.61 -1.73
CA CYS A 8 2.04 16.41 -2.95
C CYS A 8 1.46 15.71 -4.19
N ALA A 9 1.31 14.38 -4.17
CA ALA A 9 0.86 13.60 -5.33
C ALA A 9 -0.48 14.05 -5.94
N PRO A 10 -1.49 14.53 -5.17
CA PRO A 10 -2.71 15.09 -5.75
C PRO A 10 -2.50 16.35 -6.61
N HIS A 11 -1.35 17.01 -6.49
CA HIS A 11 -1.00 18.24 -7.19
C HIS A 11 0.07 18.05 -8.27
N GLU A 12 0.91 17.03 -8.14
CA GLU A 12 1.99 16.71 -9.06
C GLU A 12 2.12 15.19 -9.19
N SER A 13 1.72 14.64 -10.34
CA SER A 13 1.61 13.20 -10.56
C SER A 13 2.93 12.45 -10.36
N LYS A 14 4.07 13.11 -10.63
CA LYS A 14 5.42 12.53 -10.45
C LYS A 14 5.78 12.27 -8.99
N CYS A 15 5.08 12.88 -8.04
CA CYS A 15 5.40 12.69 -6.64
C CYS A 15 5.04 11.28 -6.15
N ALA A 16 4.01 10.64 -6.70
CA ALA A 16 3.69 9.24 -6.39
C ALA A 16 4.83 8.31 -6.85
N ASP A 17 5.31 8.48 -8.09
CA ASP A 17 6.41 7.68 -8.64
C ASP A 17 7.71 7.89 -7.86
N ALA A 18 8.06 9.14 -7.54
CA ALA A 18 9.24 9.45 -6.73
C ALA A 18 9.13 8.87 -5.30
N ALA A 19 7.92 8.81 -4.74
CA ALA A 19 7.69 8.15 -3.46
C ALA A 19 7.93 6.64 -3.56
N LEU A 20 7.43 5.99 -4.63
CA LEU A 20 7.64 4.57 -4.89
C LEU A 20 9.11 4.21 -5.09
N GLU A 21 9.88 5.02 -5.81
CA GLU A 21 11.33 4.80 -5.97
C GLU A 21 12.04 4.79 -4.61
N LEU A 22 11.76 5.79 -3.78
CA LEU A 22 12.34 5.90 -2.44
C LEU A 22 11.90 4.74 -1.52
N LEU A 23 10.59 4.44 -1.50
CA LEU A 23 10.02 3.37 -0.69
C LEU A 23 10.53 1.99 -1.12
N SER A 24 10.72 1.77 -2.42
CA SER A 24 11.29 0.53 -2.95
C SER A 24 12.73 0.32 -2.49
N THR A 25 13.53 1.38 -2.37
CA THR A 25 14.87 1.29 -1.77
C THR A 25 14.77 0.96 -0.29
N MET A 26 13.90 1.65 0.46
CA MET A 26 13.74 1.41 1.90
C MET A 26 13.22 -0.01 2.19
N MET A 27 12.29 -0.52 1.39
CA MET A 27 11.74 -1.88 1.55
C MET A 27 12.80 -2.97 1.33
N LYS A 28 13.79 -2.74 0.46
CA LYS A 28 14.92 -3.67 0.28
C LYS A 28 15.84 -3.70 1.51
N GLU A 29 15.85 -2.64 2.31
CA GLU A 29 16.66 -2.52 3.51
C GLU A 29 15.92 -3.02 4.76
N ASP A 30 14.60 -2.80 4.83
CA ASP A 30 13.75 -3.13 5.97
C ASP A 30 12.32 -3.48 5.50
N ASP A 31 12.09 -4.76 5.17
CA ASP A 31 10.78 -5.28 4.80
C ASP A 31 9.90 -5.64 6.02
N GLU A 32 10.40 -5.48 7.25
CA GLU A 32 9.64 -5.70 8.47
C GLU A 32 8.96 -4.41 8.97
N ASN A 33 9.27 -3.27 8.35
CA ASN A 33 8.65 -1.99 8.70
C ASN A 33 7.28 -1.80 8.05
N VAL A 34 6.24 -1.90 8.88
CA VAL A 34 4.84 -1.77 8.47
C VAL A 34 4.48 -0.42 7.83
N GLU A 35 5.15 0.67 8.21
CA GLU A 35 4.89 1.99 7.61
C GLU A 35 5.30 1.99 6.13
N ILE A 36 6.37 1.28 5.75
CA ILE A 36 6.82 1.21 4.36
C ILE A 36 5.77 0.49 3.50
N TRP A 37 5.23 -0.64 3.98
CA TRP A 37 4.15 -1.37 3.30
C TRP A 37 2.90 -0.50 3.14
N PHE A 38 2.49 0.20 4.19
CA PHE A 38 1.36 1.11 4.14
C PHE A 38 1.57 2.23 3.10
N LEU A 39 2.74 2.89 3.13
CA LEU A 39 3.05 3.99 2.21
C LEU A 39 3.17 3.52 0.76
N MET A 40 3.67 2.31 0.49
CA MET A 40 3.68 1.71 -0.84
C MET A 40 2.26 1.55 -1.37
N GLY A 41 1.35 1.03 -0.55
CA GLY A 41 -0.06 0.87 -0.92
C GLY A 41 -0.74 2.19 -1.26
N VAL A 42 -0.51 3.23 -0.46
CA VAL A 42 -1.01 4.59 -0.74
C VAL A 42 -0.38 5.16 -2.02
N ALA A 43 0.91 4.91 -2.26
CA ALA A 43 1.61 5.43 -3.43
C ALA A 43 1.06 4.83 -4.74
N PHE A 44 0.84 3.51 -4.79
CA PHE A 44 0.21 2.85 -5.94
C PHE A 44 -1.22 3.35 -6.19
N PHE A 45 -1.99 3.64 -5.14
CA PHE A 45 -3.32 4.25 -5.29
C PHE A 45 -3.26 5.66 -5.89
N GLN A 46 -2.20 6.42 -5.59
CA GLN A 46 -2.03 7.81 -6.03
C GLN A 46 -1.29 7.94 -7.37
N GLN A 47 -0.82 6.84 -7.97
CA GLN A 47 -0.27 6.87 -9.32
C GLN A 47 -1.31 7.30 -10.35
N THR A 48 -0.84 7.70 -11.53
CA THR A 48 -1.70 8.07 -12.65
C THR A 48 -1.25 7.31 -13.91
N PRO A 49 -1.94 6.22 -14.30
CA PRO A 49 -3.12 5.64 -13.65
C PRO A 49 -2.79 4.96 -12.31
N ALA A 50 -3.79 4.82 -11.43
CA ALA A 50 -3.63 4.13 -10.15
C ALA A 50 -3.51 2.61 -10.37
N ASP A 51 -2.58 1.97 -9.66
CA ASP A 51 -2.48 0.51 -9.62
C ASP A 51 -3.23 -0.01 -8.39
N LEU A 52 -4.52 -0.34 -8.58
CA LEU A 52 -5.40 -0.75 -7.49
C LEU A 52 -5.04 -2.14 -6.95
N GLN A 53 -4.50 -3.04 -7.78
CA GLN A 53 -4.11 -4.40 -7.36
C GLN A 53 -2.88 -4.35 -6.45
N LEU A 54 -1.83 -3.64 -6.86
CA LEU A 54 -0.66 -3.46 -6.01
C LEU A 54 -1.02 -2.64 -4.77
N SER A 55 -1.81 -1.58 -4.91
CA SER A 55 -2.27 -0.80 -3.76
C SER A 55 -2.93 -1.68 -2.68
N ARG A 56 -3.90 -2.50 -3.09
CA ARG A 56 -4.57 -3.49 -2.22
C ARG A 56 -3.56 -4.43 -1.57
N THR A 57 -2.70 -5.06 -2.38
CA THR A 57 -1.73 -6.06 -1.92
C THR A 57 -0.83 -5.50 -0.81
N TYR A 58 -0.29 -4.29 -1.00
CA TYR A 58 0.58 -3.64 -0.03
C TYR A 58 -0.18 -3.22 1.25
N LEU A 59 -1.42 -2.74 1.12
CA LEU A 59 -2.25 -2.37 2.28
C LEU A 59 -2.71 -3.60 3.09
N GLU A 60 -3.10 -4.69 2.42
CA GLU A 60 -3.44 -5.95 3.09
C GLU A 60 -2.25 -6.48 3.87
N LYS A 61 -1.06 -6.45 3.27
CA LYS A 61 0.18 -6.83 3.96
C LYS A 61 0.46 -5.98 5.20
N ALA A 62 0.29 -4.66 5.10
CA ALA A 62 0.44 -3.77 6.25
C ALA A 62 -0.56 -4.12 7.38
N GLY A 63 -1.81 -4.45 7.01
CA GLY A 63 -2.83 -4.93 7.94
C GLY A 63 -2.43 -6.23 8.64
N GLU A 64 -1.96 -7.23 7.88
CA GLU A 64 -1.47 -8.50 8.43
C GLU A 64 -0.34 -8.31 9.45
N MET A 65 0.61 -7.41 9.14
CA MET A 65 1.74 -7.12 10.02
C MET A 65 1.27 -6.50 11.34
N LEU A 66 0.35 -5.55 11.30
CA LEU A 66 -0.24 -4.96 12.52
C LEU A 66 -0.98 -6.00 13.36
N GLU A 67 -1.75 -6.89 12.73
CA GLU A 67 -2.47 -7.95 13.46
C GLU A 67 -1.53 -8.98 14.09
N LYS A 68 -0.38 -9.27 13.45
CA LYS A 68 0.69 -10.09 14.04
C LYS A 68 1.29 -9.42 15.28
N VAL A 69 1.63 -8.13 15.19
CA VAL A 69 2.15 -7.37 16.34
C VAL A 69 1.12 -7.34 17.47
N ARG A 70 -0.15 -7.05 17.16
CA ARG A 70 -1.25 -7.09 18.13
C ARG A 70 -1.33 -8.44 18.83
N SER A 71 -1.31 -9.53 18.06
CA SER A 71 -1.40 -10.88 18.61
C SER A 71 -0.24 -11.20 19.54
N SER A 72 0.99 -10.80 19.21
CA SER A 72 2.17 -10.99 20.07
C SER A 72 2.03 -10.22 21.38
N MET A 73 1.68 -8.94 21.32
CA MET A 73 1.53 -8.09 22.51
C MET A 73 0.42 -8.61 23.44
N LEU A 74 -0.72 -9.02 22.88
CA LEU A 74 -1.81 -9.59 23.66
C LEU A 74 -1.44 -10.92 24.34
N GLN A 75 -0.60 -11.74 23.71
CA GLN A 75 -0.06 -12.97 24.33
C GLN A 75 0.87 -12.65 25.51
N GLU A 76 1.58 -11.54 25.43
CA GLU A 76 2.46 -11.02 26.49
C GLU A 76 1.68 -10.24 27.57
N GLY A 77 0.37 -10.04 27.38
CA GLY A 77 -0.49 -9.29 28.30
C GLY A 77 -0.32 -7.77 28.21
N GLU A 78 0.25 -7.29 27.11
CA GLU A 78 0.47 -5.88 26.82
C GLU A 78 -0.72 -5.24 26.08
N GLU A 79 -0.90 -3.94 26.26
CA GLU A 79 -1.86 -3.15 25.49
C GLU A 79 -1.30 -2.88 24.09
N PHE A 80 -2.14 -2.99 23.06
CA PHE A 80 -1.76 -2.69 21.69
C PHE A 80 -1.98 -1.20 21.36
N PRO A 81 -0.91 -0.40 21.18
CA PRO A 81 -1.04 1.05 21.05
C PRO A 81 -1.35 1.53 19.62
N TYR A 82 -1.40 0.61 18.65
CA TYR A 82 -1.45 0.95 17.22
C TYR A 82 -2.85 0.84 16.59
N GLU A 83 -3.91 0.99 17.38
CA GLU A 83 -5.30 0.95 16.88
C GLU A 83 -5.58 2.03 15.81
N ALA A 84 -4.96 3.20 15.92
CA ALA A 84 -5.09 4.26 14.93
C ALA A 84 -4.52 3.84 13.57
N GLN A 85 -3.39 3.13 13.55
CA GLN A 85 -2.74 2.63 12.35
C GLN A 85 -3.58 1.53 11.70
N VAL A 86 -4.16 0.62 12.50
CA VAL A 86 -5.09 -0.41 11.98
C VAL A 86 -6.31 0.23 11.32
N ARG A 87 -6.89 1.26 11.96
CA ARG A 87 -8.01 1.99 11.38
C ARG A 87 -7.61 2.66 10.05
N LEU A 88 -6.43 3.29 10.00
CA LEU A 88 -5.95 3.96 8.80
C LEU A 88 -5.75 2.99 7.63
N VAL A 89 -5.20 1.79 7.86
CA VAL A 89 -5.08 0.74 6.83
C VAL A 89 -6.46 0.35 6.29
N ARG A 90 -7.45 0.16 7.18
CA ARG A 90 -8.83 -0.19 6.78
C ARG A 90 -9.48 0.90 5.96
N GLU A 91 -9.34 2.17 6.38
CA GLU A 91 -9.85 3.32 5.64
C GLU A 91 -9.26 3.37 4.22
N GLN A 92 -7.96 3.11 4.05
CA GLN A 92 -7.34 3.06 2.72
C GLN A 92 -7.82 1.86 1.88
N LEU A 93 -7.99 0.68 2.48
CA LEU A 93 -8.54 -0.50 1.78
C LEU A 93 -9.97 -0.25 1.28
N GLU A 94 -10.79 0.46 2.07
CA GLU A 94 -12.14 0.87 1.65
C GLU A 94 -12.10 1.80 0.43
N LEU A 95 -11.14 2.73 0.35
CA LEU A 95 -10.96 3.59 -0.81
C LEU A 95 -10.56 2.79 -2.06
N VAL A 96 -9.65 1.84 -1.92
CA VAL A 96 -9.26 0.94 -3.03
C VAL A 96 -10.46 0.14 -3.51
N GLN A 97 -11.24 -0.43 -2.58
CA GLN A 97 -12.45 -1.19 -2.92
C GLN A 97 -13.49 -0.34 -3.65
N GLN A 98 -13.68 0.92 -3.23
CA GLN A 98 -14.59 1.85 -3.91
C GLN A 98 -14.11 2.15 -5.34
N ALA A 99 -12.82 2.44 -5.51
CA ALA A 99 -12.23 2.72 -6.82
C ALA A 99 -12.35 1.52 -7.78
N GLU A 100 -12.12 0.30 -7.29
CA GLU A 100 -12.30 -0.92 -8.08
C GLU A 100 -13.76 -1.13 -8.52
N ALA A 101 -14.72 -0.81 -7.64
CA ALA A 101 -16.14 -0.96 -7.96
C ALA A 101 -16.62 0.04 -9.04
N GLU A 102 -15.90 1.13 -9.24
CA GLU A 102 -16.17 2.12 -10.28
C GLU A 102 -15.54 1.75 -11.64
N LEU A 103 -14.63 0.77 -11.67
CA LEU A 103 -14.01 0.31 -12.91
C LEU A 103 -15.01 -0.48 -13.78
N PRO A 104 -14.90 -0.36 -15.12
CA PRO A 104 -15.69 -1.20 -16.01
C PRO A 104 -15.29 -2.68 -15.88
N PRO A 105 -16.23 -3.62 -16.13
CA PRO A 105 -15.93 -5.06 -16.09
C PRO A 105 -14.75 -5.41 -17.00
N GLY A 106 -13.76 -6.13 -16.48
CA GLY A 106 -12.56 -6.56 -17.22
C GLY A 106 -11.35 -5.59 -17.16
N ALA A 107 -11.45 -4.45 -16.48
CA ALA A 107 -10.33 -3.48 -16.41
C ALA A 107 -9.17 -3.89 -15.47
N LEU A 108 -9.35 -4.94 -14.66
CA LEU A 108 -8.36 -5.44 -13.71
C LEU A 108 -7.75 -6.78 -14.15
N GLU A 109 -8.10 -7.27 -15.36
CA GLU A 109 -7.51 -8.51 -15.89
C GLU A 109 -6.05 -8.21 -16.27
N GLU A 110 -5.12 -8.96 -15.67
CA GLU A 110 -3.67 -8.84 -15.88
C GLU A 110 -3.36 -8.91 -17.40
N GLU A 111 -2.53 -7.98 -17.90
CA GLU A 111 -1.92 -8.16 -19.21
C GLU A 111 -1.06 -9.43 -19.14
N GLU A 112 -1.51 -10.53 -19.77
CA GLU A 112 -0.69 -11.74 -19.94
C GLU A 112 0.66 -11.30 -20.55
N GLU A 113 1.75 -11.46 -19.78
CA GLU A 113 3.11 -11.33 -20.30
C GLU A 113 3.28 -12.31 -21.45
N VAL A 114 3.28 -11.81 -22.69
CA VAL A 114 3.68 -12.59 -23.85
C VAL A 114 5.19 -12.79 -23.73
N GLU A 115 5.63 -13.96 -23.24
CA GLU A 115 7.02 -14.40 -23.32
C GLU A 115 7.47 -14.36 -24.80
N GLU A 116 8.22 -13.32 -25.19
CA GLU A 116 8.90 -13.29 -26.47
C GLU A 116 10.18 -14.15 -26.35
N GLU A 117 10.08 -15.43 -26.74
CA GLU A 117 11.26 -16.28 -26.93
C GLU A 117 12.17 -15.69 -28.02
N ALA A 118 13.43 -15.41 -27.68
CA ALA A 118 14.50 -15.07 -28.62
C ALA A 118 15.76 -15.91 -28.38
#